data_AF-A0A5C7IAV1-F1
#
_entry.id   AF-A0A5C7IAV1-F1
#
_cell.length_a   1.000
_cell.length_b   1.000
_cell.length_c   1.000
_cell.angle_alpha   90.00
_cell.angle_beta   90.00
_cell.angle_gamma   90.00
#
_symmetry.space_group_name_H-M   'P 1'
#
loop_
_entity.id
_entity.type
_entity.pdbx_description
1 polymer ?
#
loop_
_entity_poly.entity_id
_entity_poly.type
_entity_poly.pdbx_seq_one_letter_code
_entity_poly.pdbx_strand_id
1 'polypeptide(L)'
;MEAAKAIAHEIGGLQNDALRFGLQGVKSDIVGSHPLETSYQSARKTQEEMKSRILADTYGTAFPLKMDLDRQILSRFQRPAGAIPSSMLGFEALTGSLDDFGFEDYLNDPRESETFRPADMHHGMEVRLGLSKGPVCPSFV
;
A
#
# COMPACT_ATOMS: atom_id res chain seq x y z
N MET A 1 -31.00 5.62 25.77
CA MET A 1 -31.34 6.58 24.69
C MET A 1 -30.03 6.87 23.98
N GLU A 2 -29.60 5.98 23.09
CA GLU A 2 -28.32 6.13 22.40
C GLU A 2 -28.59 6.75 21.02
N ALA A 3 -28.07 7.94 20.81
CA ALA A 3 -28.23 8.67 19.56
C ALA A 3 -27.31 8.04 18.51
N ALA A 4 -27.91 7.49 17.46
CA ALA A 4 -27.19 7.08 16.26
C ALA A 4 -26.48 8.30 15.67
N LYS A 5 -25.15 8.35 15.78
CA LYS A 5 -24.31 9.30 15.05
C LYS A 5 -24.25 8.87 13.59
N ALA A 6 -25.25 9.22 12.81
CA ALA A 6 -25.18 9.20 11.35
C ALA A 6 -25.18 10.65 10.85
N ILE A 7 -24.07 11.08 10.26
CA ILE A 7 -23.98 12.36 9.56
C ILE A 7 -24.76 12.20 8.26
N ALA A 8 -25.86 12.91 8.11
CA ALA A 8 -26.65 12.94 6.88
C ALA A 8 -25.85 13.64 5.77
N HIS A 9 -25.04 12.90 5.03
CA HIS A 9 -24.42 13.35 3.79
C HIS A 9 -24.67 12.34 2.68
N GLU A 10 -25.18 12.81 1.54
CA GLU A 10 -25.51 12.01 0.35
C GLU A 10 -24.27 11.55 -0.44
N ILE A 11 -23.06 11.89 0.03
CA ILE A 11 -21.81 11.54 -0.66
C ILE A 11 -21.50 10.08 -0.35
N GLY A 12 -21.81 9.19 -1.29
CA GLY A 12 -21.74 7.74 -1.11
C GLY A 12 -23.08 7.09 -0.77
N GLY A 13 -24.20 7.83 -0.92
CA GLY A 13 -25.54 7.34 -0.67
C GLY A 13 -25.75 5.95 -1.27
N LEU A 14 -25.87 4.98 -0.38
CA LEU A 14 -26.31 3.63 -0.70
C LEU A 14 -27.68 3.80 -1.38
N GLN A 15 -27.71 3.78 -2.72
CA GLN A 15 -28.98 3.77 -3.43
C GLN A 15 -29.64 2.46 -3.05
N ASN A 16 -30.65 2.54 -2.17
CA ASN A 16 -31.41 1.41 -1.65
C ASN A 16 -32.33 0.88 -2.76
N ASP A 17 -31.74 0.32 -3.81
CA ASP A 17 -32.46 -0.36 -4.89
C ASP A 17 -32.67 -1.82 -4.48
N ALA A 18 -33.76 -2.04 -3.74
CA ALA A 18 -34.13 -3.36 -3.26
C ALA A 18 -34.39 -4.38 -4.38
N LEU A 19 -34.69 -3.91 -5.61
CA LEU A 19 -34.92 -4.79 -6.76
C LEU A 19 -33.62 -5.30 -7.36
N ARG A 20 -32.54 -4.51 -7.33
CA ARG A 20 -31.21 -4.92 -7.83
C ARG A 20 -30.34 -5.56 -6.75
N PHE A 21 -30.44 -5.09 -5.51
CA PHE A 21 -29.53 -5.47 -4.42
C PHE A 21 -30.18 -6.32 -3.32
N GLY A 22 -31.50 -6.58 -3.42
CA GLY A 22 -32.25 -7.38 -2.45
C GLY A 22 -32.66 -6.58 -1.20
N LEU A 23 -33.37 -7.23 -0.26
CA LEU A 23 -33.73 -6.61 1.01
C LEU A 23 -32.46 -6.27 1.81
N GLN A 24 -32.40 -5.05 2.33
CA GLN A 24 -31.35 -4.61 3.23
C GLN A 24 -31.33 -5.46 4.50
N GLY A 25 -30.15 -5.98 4.85
CA GLY A 25 -29.90 -6.70 6.10
C GLY A 25 -28.87 -5.97 6.94
N VAL A 26 -28.51 -6.49 8.12
CA VAL A 26 -27.57 -5.85 9.06
C VAL A 26 -26.23 -5.42 8.41
N LYS A 27 -25.81 -6.10 7.33
CA LYS A 27 -24.60 -5.75 6.56
C LYS A 27 -24.69 -4.40 5.85
N SER A 28 -25.88 -3.94 5.42
CA SER A 28 -26.04 -2.64 4.77
C SER A 28 -26.06 -1.47 5.76
N ASP A 29 -26.28 -1.74 7.05
CA ASP A 29 -26.22 -0.74 8.13
C ASP A 29 -24.79 -0.53 8.66
N ILE A 30 -23.82 -1.35 8.23
CA ILE A 30 -22.41 -1.16 8.56
C ILE A 30 -21.87 -0.01 7.70
N VAL A 31 -22.07 1.21 8.18
CA VAL A 31 -21.49 2.42 7.60
C VAL A 31 -20.06 2.58 8.13
N GLY A 32 -19.15 3.05 7.27
CA GLY A 32 -17.81 3.45 7.69
C GLY A 32 -17.86 4.51 8.79
N SER A 33 -16.77 4.63 9.55
CA SER A 33 -16.68 5.64 10.62
C SER A 33 -16.84 7.08 10.11
N HIS A 34 -16.51 7.30 8.84
CA HIS A 34 -16.53 8.59 8.18
C HIS A 34 -17.34 8.55 6.87
N PRO A 35 -18.25 9.52 6.62
CA PRO A 35 -19.15 9.48 5.45
C PRO A 35 -18.41 9.48 4.10
N LEU A 36 -17.28 10.18 4.00
CA LEU A 36 -16.48 10.20 2.76
C LEU A 36 -15.63 8.95 2.54
N GLU A 37 -15.37 8.13 3.56
CA GLU A 37 -14.42 7.02 3.48
C GLU A 37 -14.83 6.02 2.38
N THR A 38 -16.11 5.67 2.32
CA THR A 38 -16.66 4.77 1.30
C THR A 38 -16.50 5.35 -0.11
N SER A 39 -16.74 6.65 -0.28
CA SER A 39 -16.58 7.32 -1.58
C SER A 39 -15.13 7.34 -2.05
N TYR A 40 -14.17 7.56 -1.14
CA TYR A 40 -12.75 7.50 -1.47
C TYR A 40 -12.31 6.08 -1.86
N GLN A 41 -12.74 5.07 -1.11
CA GLN A 41 -12.41 3.68 -1.42
C GLN A 41 -13.03 3.22 -2.74
N SER A 42 -14.28 3.59 -3.03
CA SER A 42 -14.94 3.24 -4.29
C SER A 42 -14.33 3.97 -5.48
N ALA A 43 -14.03 5.27 -5.35
CA ALA A 43 -13.42 6.05 -6.41
C ALA A 43 -12.09 5.44 -6.88
N ARG A 44 -11.23 5.01 -5.94
CA ARG A 44 -9.96 4.33 -6.27
C ARG A 44 -10.18 3.04 -7.06
N LYS A 45 -11.09 2.18 -6.59
CA LYS A 45 -11.42 0.92 -7.28
C LYS A 45 -11.97 1.16 -8.68
N THR A 46 -12.93 2.07 -8.82
CA THR A 46 -13.51 2.42 -10.11
C THR A 46 -12.45 3.00 -11.05
N GLN A 47 -11.53 3.83 -10.55
CA GLN A 47 -10.44 4.38 -11.35
C GLN A 47 -9.47 3.28 -11.84
N GLU A 48 -9.14 2.31 -10.99
CA GLU A 48 -8.30 1.17 -11.37
C GLU A 48 -8.97 0.28 -12.42
N GLU A 49 -10.27 -0.02 -12.25
CA GLU A 49 -11.05 -0.77 -13.24
C GLU A 49 -11.13 -0.04 -14.57
N MET A 50 -11.37 1.28 -14.56
CA MET A 50 -11.36 2.10 -15.77
C MET A 50 -10.00 2.07 -16.47
N LYS A 51 -8.89 2.24 -15.73
CA LYS A 51 -7.52 2.15 -16.28
C LYS A 51 -7.26 0.78 -16.90
N SER A 52 -7.66 -0.30 -16.24
CA SER A 52 -7.48 -1.67 -16.74
C SER A 52 -8.26 -1.90 -18.04
N ARG A 53 -9.50 -1.42 -18.13
CA ARG A 53 -10.32 -1.49 -19.36
C ARG A 53 -9.68 -0.72 -20.50
N ILE A 54 -9.23 0.51 -20.26
CA ILE A 54 -8.53 1.32 -21.27
C ILE A 54 -7.31 0.57 -21.81
N LEU A 55 -6.50 -0.02 -20.93
CA LEU A 55 -5.32 -0.79 -21.33
C LEU A 55 -5.67 -2.04 -22.14
N ALA A 56 -6.77 -2.73 -21.78
CA ALA A 56 -7.27 -3.87 -22.54
C ALA A 56 -7.72 -3.45 -23.95
N ASP A 57 -8.38 -2.31 -24.07
CA ASP A 57 -8.87 -1.79 -25.34
C ASP A 57 -7.72 -1.29 -26.24
N THR A 58 -6.67 -0.70 -25.67
CA THR A 58 -5.54 -0.16 -26.44
C THR A 58 -4.50 -1.20 -26.82
N TYR A 59 -4.17 -2.13 -25.91
CA TYR A 59 -3.06 -3.08 -26.06
C TYR A 59 -3.50 -4.54 -26.10
N GLY A 60 -4.79 -4.81 -25.92
CA GLY A 60 -5.35 -6.15 -25.85
C GLY A 60 -5.45 -6.70 -24.43
N THR A 61 -6.27 -7.75 -24.26
CA THR A 61 -6.59 -8.35 -22.96
C THR A 61 -5.40 -8.98 -22.23
N ALA A 62 -4.34 -9.36 -22.95
CA ALA A 62 -3.15 -9.96 -22.37
C ALA A 62 -2.32 -8.97 -21.52
N PHE A 63 -2.38 -7.67 -21.83
CA PHE A 63 -1.58 -6.66 -21.16
C PHE A 63 -1.98 -6.42 -19.69
N PRO A 64 -3.25 -6.13 -19.34
CA PRO A 64 -3.65 -6.00 -17.95
C PRO A 64 -3.43 -7.28 -17.14
N LEU A 65 -3.63 -8.47 -17.76
CA LEU A 65 -3.33 -9.76 -17.11
C LEU A 65 -1.86 -9.88 -16.73
N LYS A 66 -0.94 -9.46 -17.61
CA LYS A 66 0.49 -9.41 -17.30
C LYS A 66 0.75 -8.45 -16.13
N MET A 67 0.18 -7.25 -16.15
CA MET A 67 0.38 -6.27 -15.06
C MET A 67 -0.14 -6.81 -13.72
N ASP A 68 -1.25 -7.54 -13.71
CA ASP A 68 -1.79 -8.16 -12.51
C ASP A 68 -0.86 -9.27 -11.97
N LEU A 69 -0.23 -10.06 -12.85
CA LEU A 69 0.80 -11.03 -12.45
C LEU A 69 2.03 -10.33 -11.88
N ASP A 70 2.53 -9.30 -12.56
CA ASP A 70 3.69 -8.51 -12.10
C ASP A 70 3.41 -7.89 -10.72
N ARG A 71 2.20 -7.35 -10.52
CA ARG A 71 1.73 -6.82 -9.23
C ARG A 71 1.79 -7.89 -8.12
N GLN A 72 1.30 -9.10 -8.40
CA GLN A 72 1.32 -10.19 -7.41
C GLN A 72 2.75 -10.63 -7.06
N ILE A 73 3.63 -10.74 -8.06
CA ILE A 73 5.04 -11.10 -7.84
C ILE A 73 5.75 -10.04 -7.00
N LEU A 74 5.61 -8.77 -7.37
CA LEU A 74 6.30 -7.66 -6.70
C LEU A 74 5.75 -7.39 -5.30
N SER A 75 4.46 -7.63 -5.05
CA SER A 75 3.87 -7.50 -3.71
C SER A 75 4.45 -8.49 -2.67
N ARG A 76 5.04 -9.59 -3.13
CA ARG A 76 5.61 -10.64 -2.27
C ARG A 76 7.13 -10.64 -2.24
N PHE A 77 7.77 -9.79 -3.06
CA PHE A 77 9.22 -9.77 -3.14
C PHE A 77 9.81 -9.26 -1.82
N GLN A 78 10.48 -10.16 -1.10
CA GLN A 78 11.14 -9.85 0.16
C GLN A 78 12.62 -10.18 0.07
N ARG A 79 13.45 -9.30 0.63
CA ARG A 79 14.87 -9.56 0.83
C ARG A 79 15.01 -10.68 1.88
N PRO A 80 16.05 -11.53 1.79
CA PRO A 80 16.36 -12.48 2.86
C PRO A 80 16.41 -11.76 4.21
N ALA A 81 15.99 -12.45 5.27
CA ALA A 81 15.93 -11.89 6.62
C ALA A 81 17.27 -11.21 6.98
N GLY A 82 17.22 -9.89 7.18
CA GLY A 82 18.39 -9.05 7.39
C GLY A 82 18.01 -7.77 8.13
N ALA A 83 19.02 -6.96 8.45
CA ALA A 83 18.84 -5.74 9.25
C ALA A 83 18.04 -4.63 8.53
N ILE A 84 17.92 -4.71 7.20
CA ILE A 84 17.21 -3.72 6.39
C ILE A 84 15.91 -4.35 5.88
N PRO A 85 14.74 -3.76 6.19
CA PRO A 85 13.47 -4.24 5.62
C PRO A 85 13.50 -4.08 4.10
N SER A 86 12.80 -4.95 3.37
CA SER A 86 12.63 -4.76 1.93
C SER A 86 11.66 -3.61 1.69
N SER A 87 12.13 -2.54 1.04
CA SER A 87 11.24 -1.58 0.39
C SER A 87 10.62 -2.24 -0.84
N MET A 88 9.31 -2.07 -1.04
CA MET A 88 8.59 -2.67 -2.16
C MET A 88 8.75 -1.82 -3.43
N LEU A 89 9.97 -1.31 -3.68
CA LEU A 89 10.26 -0.29 -4.70
C LEU A 89 9.73 -0.66 -6.09
N GLY A 90 9.85 -1.93 -6.49
CA GLY A 90 9.33 -2.38 -7.79
C GLY A 90 7.79 -2.36 -7.85
N PHE A 91 7.13 -2.70 -6.75
CA PHE A 91 5.67 -2.62 -6.64
C PHE A 91 5.18 -1.18 -6.63
N GLU A 92 5.89 -0.30 -5.91
CA GLU A 92 5.63 1.14 -5.88
C GLU A 92 5.81 1.76 -7.29
N ALA A 93 6.86 1.36 -8.02
CA ALA A 93 7.07 1.79 -9.40
C ALA A 93 5.93 1.34 -10.33
N LEU A 94 5.46 0.10 -10.16
CA LEU A 94 4.35 -0.44 -10.98
C LEU A 94 3.02 0.26 -10.67
N THR A 95 2.77 0.57 -9.40
CA THR A 95 1.53 1.23 -8.96
C THR A 95 1.55 2.74 -9.18
N GLY A 96 2.73 3.33 -9.42
CA GLY A 96 2.92 4.76 -9.60
C GLY A 96 2.99 5.53 -8.29
N SER A 97 3.10 4.85 -7.15
CA SER A 97 3.15 5.50 -5.84
C SER A 97 4.50 6.16 -5.52
N LEU A 98 5.54 5.93 -6.35
CA LEU A 98 6.85 6.58 -6.16
C LEU A 98 6.80 8.10 -6.30
N ASP A 99 5.88 8.60 -7.13
CA ASP A 99 5.72 10.03 -7.39
C ASP A 99 4.69 10.68 -6.45
N ASP A 100 3.93 9.87 -5.70
CA ASP A 100 2.89 10.33 -4.79
C ASP A 100 3.47 10.62 -3.41
N PHE A 101 3.33 11.86 -2.94
CA PHE A 101 3.72 12.26 -1.59
C PHE A 101 2.58 11.98 -0.59
N GLY A 102 2.84 11.08 0.34
CA GLY A 102 1.90 10.64 1.37
C GLY A 102 1.98 11.45 2.67
N PHE A 103 1.11 11.09 3.61
CA PHE A 103 1.13 11.65 4.96
C PHE A 103 2.36 11.19 5.77
N GLU A 104 2.76 9.92 5.60
CA GLU A 104 3.90 9.29 6.28
C GLU A 104 5.20 10.05 6.01
N ASP A 105 5.38 10.55 4.78
CA ASP A 105 6.58 11.30 4.35
C ASP A 105 6.78 12.60 5.13
N TYR A 106 5.70 13.19 5.68
CA TYR A 106 5.80 14.39 6.52
C TYR A 106 6.29 14.08 7.94
N LEU A 107 6.13 12.84 8.41
CA LEU A 107 6.39 12.49 9.81
C LEU A 107 7.85 12.14 10.10
N ASN A 108 8.73 12.20 9.09
CA ASN A 108 10.17 11.91 9.20
C ASN A 108 10.42 10.65 10.04
N ASP A 109 9.86 9.52 9.60
CA ASP A 109 10.01 8.24 10.31
C ASP A 109 11.51 8.00 10.57
N PRO A 110 11.93 7.77 11.83
CA PRO A 110 13.35 7.52 12.14
C PRO A 110 13.96 6.36 11.34
N ARG A 111 13.14 5.44 10.82
CA ARG A 111 13.57 4.33 9.94
C ARG A 111 13.94 4.78 8.53
N GLU A 112 13.33 5.86 8.05
CA GLU A 112 13.47 6.38 6.69
C GLU A 112 14.21 7.72 6.67
N SER A 113 14.58 8.24 7.85
CA SER A 113 15.32 9.49 8.00
C SER A 113 16.64 9.47 7.23
N GLU A 114 17.03 10.61 6.65
CA GLU A 114 18.33 10.79 5.98
C GLU A 114 19.53 10.54 6.91
N THR A 115 19.31 10.65 8.22
CA THR A 115 20.32 10.40 9.25
C THR A 115 20.43 8.91 9.60
N PHE A 116 19.45 8.09 9.20
CA PHE A 116 19.50 6.64 9.40
C PHE A 116 20.71 6.06 8.68
N ARG A 117 21.62 5.47 9.45
CA ARG A 117 22.76 4.72 8.92
C ARG A 117 22.52 3.23 9.15
N PRO A 118 22.22 2.47 8.08
CA PRO A 118 22.12 1.03 8.19
C PRO A 118 23.42 0.44 8.74
N ALA A 119 23.31 -0.60 9.57
CA ALA A 119 24.48 -1.35 10.01
C ALA A 119 25.21 -1.92 8.78
N ASP A 120 26.53 -1.74 8.73
CA ASP A 120 27.36 -2.24 7.64
C ASP A 120 27.43 -3.77 7.67
N MET A 121 26.56 -4.40 6.88
CA MET A 121 26.46 -5.85 6.77
C MET A 121 27.72 -6.47 6.14
N HIS A 122 28.39 -5.74 5.23
CA HIS A 122 29.59 -6.23 4.57
C HIS A 122 30.73 -6.33 5.59
N HIS A 123 30.97 -5.24 6.33
CA HIS A 123 31.98 -5.24 7.39
C HIS A 123 31.66 -6.28 8.48
N GLY A 124 30.40 -6.38 8.92
CA GLY A 124 30.01 -7.36 9.92
C GLY A 124 30.25 -8.81 9.46
N MET A 125 30.05 -9.10 8.18
CA MET A 125 30.35 -10.41 7.60
C MET A 125 31.86 -10.67 7.52
N GLU A 126 32.65 -9.67 7.14
CA GLU A 126 34.11 -9.77 7.09
C GLU A 126 34.72 -10.03 8.46
N VAL A 127 34.23 -9.37 9.52
CA VAL A 127 34.66 -9.63 10.91
C VAL A 127 34.30 -11.06 11.31
N ARG A 128 33.08 -11.52 10.98
CA ARG A 128 32.63 -12.89 11.25
C ARG A 128 33.47 -13.95 10.53
N LEU A 129 33.94 -13.65 9.33
CA LEU A 129 34.81 -14.51 8.52
C LEU A 129 36.31 -14.33 8.85
N GLY A 130 36.66 -13.40 9.75
CA GLY A 130 38.04 -13.12 10.15
C GLY A 130 38.88 -12.37 9.10
N LEU A 131 38.23 -11.80 8.07
CA LEU A 131 38.86 -11.02 7.00
C LEU A 131 39.18 -9.60 7.46
N SER A 132 38.37 -9.02 8.35
CA SER A 132 38.58 -7.69 8.92
C SER A 132 38.67 -7.74 10.46
N LYS A 133 39.30 -6.71 11.05
CA LYS A 133 39.43 -6.54 12.50
C LYS A 133 38.51 -5.39 12.94
N GLY A 134 37.77 -5.58 14.03
CA GLY A 134 36.89 -4.54 14.59
C GLY A 134 35.60 -5.11 15.19
N PRO A 135 34.74 -4.25 15.77
CA PRO A 135 33.40 -4.65 16.17
C PRO A 135 32.53 -4.94 14.94
N VAL A 136 31.59 -5.90 15.06
CA VAL A 136 30.70 -6.38 13.97
C VAL A 136 29.87 -5.25 13.35
N CYS A 137 29.58 -4.22 14.12
CA CYS A 137 29.01 -2.96 13.66
C CYS A 137 29.89 -1.83 14.22
N PRO A 138 30.29 -0.85 13.40
CA PRO A 138 30.97 0.33 13.91
C PRO A 138 29.97 1.06 14.82
N SER A 139 30.06 0.84 16.13
CA SER A 139 29.42 1.68 17.12
C SER A 139 30.13 3.02 17.05
N PHE A 140 29.49 4.03 16.48
CA PHE A 140 29.98 5.39 16.64
C PHE A 140 29.12 6.16 17.64
N VAL A 141 29.85 6.93 18.44
CA VAL A 141 29.44 8.09 19.24
C VAL A 141 28.54 9.02 18.44
#